data_AF-A0A946J5A0-F1
#
_entry.id   AF-A0A946J5A0-F1
#
_cell.length_a   1.000
_cell.length_b   1.000
_cell.length_c   1.000
_cell.angle_alpha   90.00
_cell.angle_beta   90.00
_cell.angle_gamma   90.00
#
_symmetry.space_group_name_H-M   'P 1'
#
loop_
_entity.id
_entity.type
_entity.pdbx_description
1 polymer ?
#
loop_
_entity_poly.entity_id
_entity_poly.type
_entity_poly.pdbx_seq_one_letter_code
_entity_poly.pdbx_strand_id
1 'polypeptide(L)'
;FDEELIKSKIADSDISVMFLPNGLLAIIDFWKRLQKLPMLGDEYEVTASLKESHQQYKQDPSGTGIDALNYLKQKGFKADFDFSEFIPGVDGYYGCVGCIRVKRSQLNIGVAEEFLDAHGYHTYRLNYDRENSAAEEYMQSMYDFLISLENYSIPGVFTFKIYFSLNGLVIIHNMNGRDTYAEGVVKSMIFLEDHKKGVYSVHDLIN
;
A
#
# COMPACT_ATOMS: atom_id res chain seq x y z
N PHE A 1 5.03 19.12 2.97
CA PHE A 1 3.90 19.37 3.89
C PHE A 1 4.49 19.31 5.29
N ASP A 2 4.40 20.37 6.09
CA ASP A 2 5.01 20.45 7.42
C ASP A 2 3.94 20.19 8.47
N GLU A 3 3.78 18.91 8.83
CA GLU A 3 2.75 18.45 9.75
C GLU A 3 2.91 19.10 11.13
N GLU A 4 4.15 19.24 11.61
CA GLU A 4 4.46 19.81 12.92
C GLU A 4 4.13 21.31 12.99
N LEU A 5 4.39 22.07 11.92
CA LEU A 5 3.96 23.47 11.84
C LEU A 5 2.44 23.63 11.85
N ILE A 6 1.71 22.72 11.20
CA ILE A 6 0.24 22.80 11.19
C ILE A 6 -0.29 22.38 12.56
N LYS A 7 0.23 21.31 13.16
CA LYS A 7 -0.08 20.91 14.54
C LYS A 7 0.16 22.05 15.52
N SER A 8 1.31 22.74 15.43
CA SER A 8 1.66 23.84 16.34
C SER A 8 0.71 25.04 16.20
N LYS A 9 0.20 25.33 14.99
CA LYS A 9 -0.77 26.42 14.77
C LYS A 9 -2.18 26.09 15.27
N ILE A 10 -2.51 24.81 15.35
CA ILE A 10 -3.85 24.34 15.74
C ILE A 10 -3.88 23.96 17.24
N ALA A 11 -2.72 23.69 17.85
CA ALA A 11 -2.62 23.27 19.25
C ALA A 11 -3.35 24.22 20.24
N ASP A 12 -3.33 25.53 19.97
CA ASP A 12 -3.99 26.55 20.80
C ASP A 12 -5.38 26.95 20.28
N SER A 13 -5.90 26.27 19.27
CA SER A 13 -7.19 26.59 18.63
C SER A 13 -8.34 25.79 19.23
N ASP A 14 -9.55 26.34 19.08
CA ASP A 14 -10.78 25.74 19.59
C ASP A 14 -11.45 24.75 18.60
N ILE A 15 -10.72 24.31 17.58
CA ILE A 15 -11.21 23.42 16.51
C ILE A 15 -10.66 22.00 16.66
N SER A 16 -11.46 21.02 16.24
CA SER A 16 -11.01 19.63 16.07
C SER A 16 -10.48 19.44 14.65
N VAL A 17 -9.32 18.79 14.49
CA VAL A 17 -8.70 18.59 13.17
C VAL A 17 -8.23 17.15 13.01
N MET A 18 -8.53 16.56 11.85
CA MET A 18 -8.00 15.26 11.42
C MET A 18 -6.94 15.48 10.34
N PHE A 19 -5.73 14.97 10.57
CA PHE A 19 -4.69 14.85 9.55
C PHE A 19 -4.83 13.51 8.82
N LEU A 20 -5.29 13.61 7.57
CA LEU A 20 -5.55 12.46 6.70
C LEU A 20 -4.76 12.59 5.39
N PRO A 21 -3.42 12.42 5.39
CA PRO A 21 -2.61 12.51 4.17
C PRO A 21 -2.96 11.43 3.14
N ASN A 22 -3.57 10.33 3.60
CA ASN A 22 -4.15 9.29 2.77
C ASN A 22 -5.51 8.89 3.37
N GLY A 23 -6.58 8.94 2.57
CA GLY A 23 -7.94 8.57 2.99
C GLY A 23 -8.28 7.10 2.79
N LEU A 24 -7.40 6.30 2.18
CA LEU A 24 -7.62 4.87 1.95
C LEU A 24 -7.35 4.09 3.24
N LEU A 25 -8.31 4.05 4.17
CA LEU A 25 -8.10 3.47 5.50
C LEU A 25 -7.62 2.01 5.48
N ALA A 26 -8.10 1.21 4.52
CA ALA A 26 -7.69 -0.19 4.35
C ALA A 26 -6.19 -0.32 4.06
N ILE A 27 -5.60 0.58 3.25
CA ILE A 27 -4.16 0.50 2.98
C ILE A 27 -3.35 0.91 4.20
N ILE A 28 -3.88 1.81 5.01
CA ILE A 28 -3.22 2.29 6.22
C ILE A 28 -3.23 1.20 7.29
N ASP A 29 -4.36 0.48 7.46
CA ASP A 29 -4.41 -0.70 8.34
C ASP A 29 -3.47 -1.80 7.83
N PHE A 30 -3.40 -2.04 6.52
CA PHE A 30 -2.41 -2.96 5.93
C PHE A 30 -0.98 -2.58 6.32
N TRP A 31 -0.57 -1.32 6.12
CA TRP A 31 0.77 -0.87 6.49
C TRP A 31 1.05 -0.99 7.98
N LYS A 32 0.08 -0.61 8.81
CA LYS A 32 0.19 -0.72 10.27
C LYS A 32 0.33 -2.17 10.73
N ARG A 33 -0.35 -3.10 10.07
CA ARG A 33 -0.18 -4.55 10.31
C ARG A 33 1.18 -4.99 9.85
N LEU A 34 1.56 -4.69 8.61
CA LEU A 34 2.86 -5.06 8.06
C LEU A 34 3.97 -4.61 9.01
N GLN A 35 3.91 -3.38 9.54
CA GLN A 35 4.81 -2.82 10.55
C GLN A 35 5.05 -3.70 11.79
N LYS A 36 4.03 -4.45 12.23
CA LYS A 36 4.08 -5.36 13.38
C LYS A 36 4.75 -6.70 13.08
N LEU A 37 5.03 -7.02 11.81
CA LEU A 37 5.75 -8.24 11.46
C LEU A 37 7.14 -8.25 12.12
N PRO A 38 7.61 -9.41 12.60
CA PRO A 38 8.97 -9.53 13.11
C PRO A 38 10.00 -9.25 12.03
N MET A 39 11.19 -8.81 12.44
CA MET A 39 12.34 -8.68 11.55
C MET A 39 12.62 -10.03 10.88
N LEU A 40 12.91 -9.99 9.58
CA LEU A 40 13.41 -11.14 8.85
C LEU A 40 14.85 -11.39 9.33
N GLY A 41 15.09 -12.54 9.94
CA GLY A 41 16.44 -13.02 10.23
C GLY A 41 17.21 -13.32 8.94
N ASP A 42 18.55 -13.33 9.05
CA ASP A 42 19.43 -13.59 7.91
C ASP A 42 19.23 -15.00 7.33
N GLU A 43 18.67 -15.92 8.12
CA GLU A 43 18.42 -17.31 7.75
C GLU A 43 17.32 -17.53 6.70
N TYR A 44 16.45 -16.54 6.44
CA TYR A 44 15.28 -16.75 5.59
C TYR A 44 15.49 -16.43 4.11
N GLU A 45 16.51 -15.63 3.76
CA GLU A 45 16.83 -15.18 2.40
C GLU A 45 15.61 -14.89 1.49
N VAL A 46 14.74 -13.96 1.90
CA VAL A 46 13.53 -13.62 1.13
C VAL A 46 13.80 -12.44 0.19
N THR A 47 13.37 -12.58 -1.07
CA THR A 47 13.42 -11.52 -2.08
C THR A 47 12.06 -10.88 -2.29
N ALA A 48 11.98 -9.56 -2.15
CA ALA A 48 10.79 -8.76 -2.38
C ALA A 48 10.84 -8.07 -3.76
N SER A 49 9.75 -8.23 -4.52
CA SER A 49 9.48 -7.48 -5.74
C SER A 49 8.15 -6.71 -5.62
N LEU A 50 8.08 -5.52 -6.22
CA LEU A 50 6.87 -4.71 -6.28
C LEU A 50 6.59 -4.33 -7.72
N LYS A 51 5.33 -4.42 -8.12
CA LYS A 51 4.82 -3.77 -9.32
C LYS A 51 3.67 -2.86 -8.93
N GLU A 52 3.60 -1.70 -9.57
CA GLU A 52 2.49 -0.77 -9.37
C GLU A 52 1.87 -0.34 -10.69
N SER A 53 0.59 -0.04 -10.69
CA SER A 53 -0.12 0.57 -11.79
C SER A 53 -0.96 1.74 -11.31
N HIS A 54 -0.90 2.80 -12.10
CA HIS A 54 -1.61 4.07 -11.95
C HIS A 54 -1.89 4.61 -13.35
N GLN A 55 -2.58 5.74 -13.43
CA GLN A 55 -2.86 6.44 -14.68
C GLN A 55 -1.64 6.60 -15.59
N GLN A 56 -1.84 6.49 -16.90
CA GLN A 56 -0.77 6.44 -17.91
C GLN A 56 0.21 7.62 -17.83
N TYR A 57 -0.28 8.80 -17.44
CA TYR A 57 0.50 10.02 -17.34
C TYR A 57 1.29 10.18 -16.02
N LYS A 58 1.15 9.24 -15.06
CA LYS A 58 1.96 9.25 -13.83
C LYS A 58 3.36 8.71 -14.11
N GLN A 59 4.36 9.58 -14.04
CA GLN A 59 5.76 9.20 -14.34
C GLN A 59 6.49 8.65 -13.12
N ASP A 60 6.21 9.21 -11.94
CA ASP A 60 6.81 8.83 -10.68
C ASP A 60 6.14 7.58 -10.07
N PRO A 61 6.87 6.77 -9.30
CA PRO A 61 6.25 5.76 -8.45
C PRO A 61 5.32 6.41 -7.42
N SER A 62 4.34 5.67 -6.91
CA SER A 62 3.53 6.14 -5.79
C SER A 62 4.36 6.24 -4.51
N GLY A 63 4.05 7.23 -3.65
CA GLY A 63 4.63 7.30 -2.31
C GLY A 63 4.40 6.01 -1.52
N THR A 64 3.20 5.42 -1.65
CA THR A 64 2.88 4.11 -1.08
C THR A 64 3.82 3.00 -1.56
N GLY A 65 4.18 2.96 -2.84
CA GLY A 65 5.13 1.99 -3.38
C GLY A 65 6.55 2.21 -2.84
N ILE A 66 7.00 3.46 -2.75
CA ILE A 66 8.31 3.79 -2.18
C ILE A 66 8.37 3.37 -0.70
N ASP A 67 7.37 3.77 0.08
CA ASP A 67 7.30 3.48 1.52
C ASP A 67 7.27 1.98 1.78
N ALA A 68 6.54 1.23 0.94
CA ALA A 68 6.52 -0.22 0.96
C ALA A 68 7.90 -0.86 0.80
N LEU A 69 8.61 -0.43 -0.25
CA LEU A 69 9.91 -0.98 -0.58
C LEU A 69 10.92 -0.67 0.52
N ASN A 70 10.93 0.56 1.00
CA ASN A 70 11.78 0.99 2.10
C ASN A 70 11.50 0.19 3.37
N TYR A 71 10.21 -0.04 3.67
CA TYR A 71 9.80 -0.83 4.81
C TYR A 71 10.27 -2.29 4.70
N LEU A 72 10.07 -2.95 3.55
CA LEU A 72 10.52 -4.33 3.33
C LEU A 72 12.05 -4.44 3.46
N LYS A 73 12.80 -3.49 2.89
CA LYS A 73 14.26 -3.40 3.06
C LYS A 73 14.65 -3.26 4.53
N GLN A 74 13.99 -2.38 5.27
CA GLN A 74 14.23 -2.20 6.71
C GLN A 74 13.92 -3.46 7.52
N LYS A 75 13.00 -4.31 7.05
CA LYS A 75 12.66 -5.58 7.69
C LYS A 75 13.61 -6.72 7.34
N GLY A 76 14.62 -6.50 6.50
CA GLY A 76 15.62 -7.51 6.12
C GLY A 76 15.33 -8.23 4.80
N PHE A 77 14.26 -7.87 4.08
CA PHE A 77 13.99 -8.44 2.77
C PHE A 77 14.98 -7.90 1.73
N LYS A 78 15.51 -8.77 0.88
CA LYS A 78 16.33 -8.37 -0.27
C LYS A 78 15.40 -7.82 -1.35
N ALA A 79 15.60 -6.60 -1.82
CA ALA A 79 14.81 -6.07 -2.94
C ALA A 79 15.48 -6.44 -4.28
N ASP A 80 14.73 -6.97 -5.23
CA ASP A 80 15.24 -7.28 -6.60
C ASP A 80 15.08 -6.13 -7.60
N PHE A 81 14.64 -4.95 -7.13
CA PHE A 81 14.42 -3.78 -7.96
C PHE A 81 14.66 -2.48 -7.19
N ASP A 82 14.90 -1.40 -7.94
CA ASP A 82 15.00 -0.03 -7.45
C ASP A 82 14.10 0.91 -8.24
N PHE A 83 13.25 1.65 -7.54
CA PHE A 83 12.39 2.67 -8.13
C PHE A 83 13.14 3.91 -8.63
N SER A 84 14.43 4.05 -8.28
CA SER A 84 15.30 5.11 -8.80
C SER A 84 15.61 4.94 -10.29
N GLU A 85 15.43 3.73 -10.83
CA GLU A 85 15.66 3.44 -12.24
C GLU A 85 14.41 3.76 -13.09
N PHE A 86 14.60 4.60 -14.10
CA PHE A 86 13.57 4.91 -15.09
C PHE A 86 13.88 4.18 -16.39
N ILE A 87 12.86 3.49 -16.91
CA ILE A 87 12.92 2.81 -18.20
C ILE A 87 12.05 3.53 -19.22
N PRO A 88 12.47 3.60 -20.50
CA PRO A 88 11.59 4.02 -21.58
C PRO A 88 10.41 3.06 -21.64
N GLY A 89 9.20 3.57 -21.46
CA GLY A 89 7.98 2.79 -21.64
C GLY A 89 7.64 2.62 -23.11
N VAL A 90 6.73 1.67 -23.36
CA VAL A 90 6.08 1.51 -24.66
C VAL A 90 5.09 2.67 -24.84
N ASP A 91 4.94 3.19 -26.07
CA ASP A 91 4.09 4.34 -26.43
C ASP A 91 4.58 5.74 -26.00
N GLY A 92 5.88 5.91 -25.71
CA GLY A 92 6.50 7.22 -25.50
C GLY A 92 6.41 7.79 -24.08
N TYR A 93 5.98 6.99 -23.11
CA TYR A 93 5.91 7.39 -21.70
C TYR A 93 7.11 6.83 -20.92
N TYR A 94 7.74 7.65 -20.07
CA TYR A 94 8.76 7.18 -19.12
C TYR A 94 8.09 6.68 -17.84
N GLY A 95 8.57 5.56 -17.29
CA GLY A 95 8.10 5.03 -16.03
C GLY A 95 9.22 4.39 -15.23
N CYS A 96 9.05 4.32 -13.92
CA CYS A 96 9.97 3.62 -13.04
C CYS A 96 10.02 2.11 -13.35
N VAL A 97 11.12 1.42 -13.00
CA VAL A 97 11.14 -0.06 -12.98
C VAL A 97 10.03 -0.55 -12.04
N GLY A 98 9.14 -1.41 -12.56
CA GLY A 98 7.96 -1.91 -11.83
C GLY A 98 6.68 -1.09 -12.06
N CYS A 99 6.74 0.06 -12.73
CA CYS A 99 5.57 0.87 -13.11
C CYS A 99 4.87 0.32 -14.36
N ILE A 100 3.60 -0.07 -14.25
CA ILE A 100 2.74 -0.50 -15.36
C ILE A 100 1.84 0.68 -15.77
N ARG A 101 2.08 1.22 -16.97
CA ARG A 101 1.37 2.40 -17.52
C ARG A 101 0.69 2.16 -18.88
N VAL A 102 1.00 1.05 -19.54
CA VAL A 102 0.44 0.70 -20.85
C VAL A 102 -0.96 0.13 -20.67
N LYS A 103 -1.99 0.76 -21.26
CA LYS A 103 -3.42 0.39 -21.13
C LYS A 103 -3.65 -1.13 -21.20
N ARG A 104 -3.12 -1.79 -22.23
CA ARG A 104 -3.29 -3.25 -22.40
C ARG A 104 -2.75 -4.05 -21.21
N SER A 105 -1.60 -3.66 -20.68
CA SER A 105 -1.00 -4.31 -19.50
C SER A 105 -1.80 -4.05 -18.23
N GLN A 106 -2.41 -2.88 -18.10
CA GLN A 106 -3.28 -2.52 -16.96
C GLN A 106 -4.58 -3.34 -16.96
N LEU A 107 -5.20 -3.51 -18.13
CA LEU A 107 -6.36 -4.39 -18.28
C LEU A 107 -6.00 -5.85 -17.96
N ASN A 108 -4.83 -6.32 -18.42
CA ASN A 108 -4.37 -7.70 -18.17
C ASN A 108 -4.12 -8.02 -16.69
N ILE A 109 -3.77 -7.03 -15.87
CA ILE A 109 -3.62 -7.21 -14.41
C ILE A 109 -4.95 -7.02 -13.66
N GLY A 110 -6.04 -6.72 -14.35
CA GLY A 110 -7.39 -6.64 -13.77
C GLY A 110 -7.85 -5.24 -13.37
N VAL A 111 -7.20 -4.18 -13.85
CA VAL A 111 -7.75 -2.81 -13.75
C VAL A 111 -8.93 -2.71 -14.70
N ALA A 112 -10.10 -2.26 -14.22
CA ALA A 112 -11.27 -2.10 -15.09
C ALA A 112 -11.08 -0.89 -16.03
N GLU A 113 -11.68 -0.95 -17.23
CA GLU A 113 -11.46 0.06 -18.27
C GLU A 113 -11.89 1.46 -17.83
N GLU A 114 -12.99 1.55 -17.09
CA GLU A 114 -13.54 2.78 -16.53
C GLU A 114 -12.65 3.43 -15.45
N PHE A 115 -11.69 2.69 -14.88
CA PHE A 115 -10.81 3.17 -13.81
C PHE A 115 -9.36 3.40 -14.24
N LEU A 116 -9.03 3.25 -15.53
CA LEU A 116 -7.66 3.43 -16.03
C LEU A 116 -7.04 4.80 -15.72
N ASP A 117 -7.87 5.85 -15.58
CA ASP A 117 -7.45 7.21 -15.24
C ASP A 117 -7.50 7.50 -13.73
N ALA A 118 -7.99 6.57 -12.92
CA ALA A 118 -8.19 6.74 -11.49
C ALA A 118 -8.14 5.39 -10.76
N HIS A 119 -6.95 4.78 -10.71
CA HIS A 119 -6.73 3.57 -9.91
C HIS A 119 -5.39 3.63 -9.17
N GLY A 120 -5.26 2.72 -8.19
CA GLY A 120 -4.00 2.39 -7.55
C GLY A 120 -3.92 0.88 -7.36
N TYR A 121 -3.08 0.24 -8.16
CA TYR A 121 -2.91 -1.22 -8.16
C TYR A 121 -1.48 -1.56 -7.77
N HIS A 122 -1.28 -2.39 -6.76
CA HIS A 122 0.05 -2.82 -6.33
C HIS A 122 0.10 -4.32 -6.15
N THR A 123 1.21 -4.92 -6.57
CA THR A 123 1.52 -6.34 -6.35
C THR A 123 2.87 -6.47 -5.67
N TYR A 124 2.87 -7.03 -4.47
CA TYR A 124 4.05 -7.40 -3.71
C TYR A 124 4.25 -8.90 -3.90
N ARG A 125 5.44 -9.33 -4.29
CA ARG A 125 5.81 -10.76 -4.30
C ARG A 125 7.01 -10.95 -3.40
N LEU A 126 6.87 -11.86 -2.45
CA LEU A 126 7.88 -12.23 -1.48
C LEU A 126 8.29 -13.66 -1.80
N ASN A 127 9.40 -13.79 -2.51
CA ASN A 127 9.91 -15.06 -2.99
C ASN A 127 10.95 -15.62 -2.01
N TYR A 128 10.89 -16.92 -1.77
CA TYR A 128 11.83 -17.64 -0.92
C TYR A 128 12.11 -19.03 -1.49
N ASP A 129 13.21 -19.65 -1.06
CA ASP A 129 13.48 -21.05 -1.35
C ASP A 129 12.56 -21.93 -0.51
N ARG A 130 11.69 -22.72 -1.14
CA ARG A 130 10.75 -23.59 -0.43
C ARG A 130 11.42 -24.74 0.33
N GLU A 131 12.68 -25.06 0.04
CA GLU A 131 13.45 -26.00 0.86
C GLU A 131 13.87 -25.38 2.20
N ASN A 132 13.80 -24.04 2.32
CA ASN A 132 13.99 -23.33 3.58
C ASN A 132 12.68 -23.33 4.40
N SER A 133 12.52 -24.37 5.22
CA SER A 133 11.34 -24.54 6.07
C SER A 133 11.08 -23.36 7.01
N ALA A 134 12.14 -22.69 7.48
CA ALA A 134 12.01 -21.51 8.33
C ALA A 134 11.37 -20.35 7.55
N ALA A 135 11.76 -20.16 6.29
CA ALA A 135 11.17 -19.12 5.43
C ALA A 135 9.71 -19.45 5.10
N GLU A 136 9.40 -20.72 4.85
CA GLU A 136 8.02 -21.16 4.66
C GLU A 136 7.14 -20.88 5.89
N GLU A 137 7.61 -21.22 7.09
CA GLU A 137 6.91 -20.95 8.35
C GLU A 137 6.68 -19.45 8.60
N TYR A 138 7.71 -18.62 8.35
CA TYR A 138 7.58 -17.16 8.43
C TYR A 138 6.52 -16.64 7.46
N MET A 139 6.53 -17.13 6.22
CA MET A 139 5.56 -16.72 5.18
C MET A 139 4.14 -17.16 5.52
N GLN A 140 3.97 -18.34 6.09
CA GLN A 140 2.68 -18.83 6.57
C GLN A 140 2.16 -17.96 7.72
N SER A 141 3.01 -17.62 8.69
CA SER A 141 2.65 -16.72 9.79
C SER A 141 2.21 -15.33 9.28
N MET A 142 2.96 -14.78 8.30
CA MET A 142 2.59 -13.53 7.65
C MET A 142 1.26 -13.65 6.88
N TYR A 143 1.03 -14.75 6.17
CA TYR A 143 -0.24 -15.00 5.48
C TYR A 143 -1.41 -15.02 6.49
N ASP A 144 -1.30 -15.81 7.57
CA ASP A 144 -2.36 -15.94 8.58
C ASP A 144 -2.65 -14.60 9.27
N PHE A 145 -1.62 -13.77 9.45
CA PHE A 145 -1.77 -12.45 10.04
C PHE A 145 -2.46 -11.46 9.08
N LEU A 146 -2.15 -11.51 7.79
CA LEU A 146 -2.63 -10.56 6.79
C LEU A 146 -3.95 -10.98 6.12
N ILE A 147 -4.32 -12.26 6.09
CA ILE A 147 -5.54 -12.74 5.41
C ILE A 147 -6.81 -12.08 5.94
N SER A 148 -6.82 -11.67 7.22
CA SER A 148 -7.92 -10.90 7.81
C SER A 148 -8.21 -9.57 7.11
N LEU A 149 -7.25 -9.03 6.35
CA LEU A 149 -7.42 -7.80 5.57
C LEU A 149 -8.30 -7.99 4.33
N GLU A 150 -8.48 -9.21 3.84
CA GLU A 150 -9.39 -9.46 2.72
C GLU A 150 -10.83 -9.04 3.04
N ASN A 151 -11.19 -9.01 4.34
CA ASN A 151 -12.46 -8.51 4.83
C ASN A 151 -12.70 -7.00 4.56
N TYR A 152 -11.65 -6.23 4.25
CA TYR A 152 -11.80 -4.83 3.82
C TYR A 152 -12.11 -4.69 2.33
N SER A 153 -12.13 -5.79 1.55
CA SER A 153 -12.44 -5.72 0.13
C SER A 153 -13.88 -5.27 -0.08
N ILE A 154 -14.04 -4.20 -0.87
CA ILE A 154 -15.33 -3.66 -1.30
C ILE A 154 -15.46 -3.97 -2.80
N PRO A 155 -16.38 -4.87 -3.21
CA PRO A 155 -16.54 -5.24 -4.61
C PRO A 155 -16.63 -4.02 -5.52
N GLY A 156 -15.79 -4.00 -6.56
CA GLY A 156 -15.73 -2.91 -7.54
C GLY A 156 -14.93 -1.68 -7.12
N VAL A 157 -14.66 -1.47 -5.82
CA VAL A 157 -14.00 -0.25 -5.30
C VAL A 157 -12.62 -0.54 -4.74
N PHE A 158 -12.50 -1.54 -3.85
CA PHE A 158 -11.24 -1.93 -3.24
C PHE A 158 -11.12 -3.44 -3.20
N THR A 159 -10.00 -3.96 -3.66
CA THR A 159 -9.71 -5.39 -3.63
C THR A 159 -8.40 -5.57 -2.88
N PHE A 160 -8.41 -6.44 -1.88
CA PHE A 160 -7.21 -6.94 -1.23
C PHE A 160 -7.18 -8.46 -1.41
N LYS A 161 -6.07 -8.99 -1.92
CA LYS A 161 -5.87 -10.42 -2.13
C LYS A 161 -4.52 -10.82 -1.59
N ILE A 162 -4.46 -11.95 -0.92
CA ILE A 162 -3.22 -12.55 -0.46
C ILE A 162 -3.27 -14.05 -0.72
N TYR A 163 -2.23 -14.58 -1.37
CA TYR A 163 -2.19 -16.00 -1.71
C TYR A 163 -0.76 -16.48 -1.93
N PHE A 164 -0.56 -17.79 -1.76
CA PHE A 164 0.70 -18.44 -2.12
C PHE A 164 0.76 -18.71 -3.63
N SER A 165 1.86 -18.29 -4.23
CA SER A 165 2.30 -18.71 -5.56
C SER A 165 3.33 -19.83 -5.47
N LEU A 166 3.76 -20.37 -6.61
CA LEU A 166 4.78 -21.42 -6.64
C LEU A 166 6.06 -21.04 -5.89
N ASN A 167 6.46 -19.77 -5.90
CA ASN A 167 7.76 -19.35 -5.35
C ASN A 167 7.64 -18.45 -4.11
N GLY A 168 6.43 -18.29 -3.55
CA GLY A 168 6.24 -17.58 -2.30
C GLY A 168 4.94 -16.81 -2.20
N LEU A 169 4.88 -15.80 -1.33
CA LEU A 169 3.66 -15.06 -1.01
C LEU A 169 3.41 -13.92 -1.99
N VAL A 170 2.17 -13.77 -2.43
CA VAL A 170 1.73 -12.65 -3.28
C VAL A 170 0.67 -11.87 -2.55
N ILE A 171 0.87 -10.56 -2.42
CA ILE A 171 -0.10 -9.62 -1.86
C ILE A 171 -0.47 -8.65 -2.98
N ILE A 172 -1.76 -8.45 -3.20
CA ILE A 172 -2.29 -7.51 -4.18
C ILE A 172 -3.26 -6.59 -3.45
N HIS A 173 -3.14 -5.30 -3.70
CA HIS A 173 -4.27 -4.41 -3.48
C HIS A 173 -4.56 -3.62 -4.74
N ASN A 174 -5.84 -3.42 -5.01
CA ASN A 174 -6.32 -2.58 -6.09
C ASN A 174 -7.39 -1.65 -5.54
N MET A 175 -7.30 -0.39 -5.90
CA MET A 175 -8.29 0.63 -5.61
C MET A 175 -8.75 1.23 -6.94
N ASN A 176 -10.06 1.27 -7.11
CA ASN A 176 -10.76 1.77 -8.28
C ASN A 176 -11.48 3.08 -7.92
N GLY A 177 -11.27 4.11 -8.71
CA GLY A 177 -11.89 5.42 -8.53
C GLY A 177 -11.29 6.20 -7.37
N ARG A 178 -12.14 6.95 -6.65
CA ARG A 178 -11.74 7.74 -5.48
C ARG A 178 -12.65 7.56 -4.27
N ASP A 179 -13.63 6.68 -4.38
CA ASP A 179 -14.71 6.54 -3.39
C ASP A 179 -14.16 6.09 -2.03
N THR A 180 -13.12 5.24 -2.02
CA THR A 180 -12.42 4.85 -0.79
C THR A 180 -11.78 6.01 -0.05
N TYR A 181 -11.30 7.04 -0.76
CA TYR A 181 -10.77 8.23 -0.11
C TYR A 181 -11.90 9.07 0.48
N ALA A 182 -13.01 9.20 -0.25
CA ALA A 182 -14.19 9.91 0.24
C ALA A 182 -14.76 9.24 1.50
N GLU A 183 -14.79 7.91 1.54
CA GLU A 183 -15.18 7.13 2.72
C GLU A 183 -14.28 7.43 3.92
N GLY A 184 -12.96 7.49 3.72
CA GLY A 184 -12.03 7.86 4.79
C GLY A 184 -12.28 9.27 5.33
N VAL A 185 -12.63 10.23 4.46
CA VAL A 185 -13.00 11.60 4.87
C VAL A 185 -14.29 11.59 5.68
N VAL A 186 -15.34 10.88 5.23
CA VAL A 186 -16.62 10.79 5.96
C VAL A 186 -16.41 10.15 7.33
N LYS A 187 -15.67 9.04 7.41
CA LYS A 187 -15.32 8.40 8.68
C LYS A 187 -14.54 9.32 9.60
N SER A 188 -13.64 10.14 9.04
CA SER A 188 -12.91 11.14 9.81
C SER A 188 -13.83 12.21 10.40
N MET A 189 -14.85 12.65 9.66
CA MET A 189 -15.82 13.63 10.16
C MET A 189 -16.66 13.05 11.31
N ILE A 190 -17.16 11.83 11.16
CA ILE A 190 -17.91 11.12 12.21
C ILE A 190 -17.04 10.97 13.46
N PHE A 191 -15.79 10.54 13.28
CA PHE A 191 -14.83 10.44 14.39
C PHE A 191 -14.66 11.78 15.11
N LEU A 192 -14.47 12.89 14.39
CA LEU A 192 -14.29 14.21 15.03
C LEU A 192 -15.54 14.70 15.77
N GLU A 193 -16.75 14.27 15.37
CA GLU A 193 -18.00 14.60 16.07
C GLU A 193 -18.08 13.95 17.46
N ASP A 194 -17.60 12.71 17.57
CA ASP A 194 -17.63 11.91 18.81
C ASP A 194 -16.46 12.19 19.77
N HIS A 195 -15.47 12.98 19.33
CA HIS A 195 -14.23 13.19 20.07
C HIS A 195 -14.09 14.61 20.61
N LYS A 196 -13.31 14.74 21.68
CA LYS A 196 -12.98 16.05 22.27
C LYS A 196 -12.24 16.91 21.25
N LYS A 197 -12.21 18.22 21.51
CA LYS A 197 -11.36 19.13 20.73
C LYS A 197 -9.90 18.69 20.80
N GLY A 198 -9.24 18.67 19.66
CA GLY A 198 -7.86 18.22 19.56
C GLY A 198 -7.41 18.00 18.13
N VAL A 199 -6.15 17.60 18.03
CA VAL A 199 -5.51 17.24 16.77
C VAL A 199 -5.38 15.73 16.71
N TYR A 200 -5.94 15.14 15.67
CA TYR A 200 -5.98 13.71 15.43
C TYR A 200 -5.27 13.36 14.13
N SER A 201 -4.80 12.12 14.07
CA SER A 201 -4.19 11.51 12.91
C SER A 201 -5.05 10.35 12.42
N VAL A 202 -4.77 9.89 11.20
CA VAL A 202 -5.38 8.67 10.69
C VAL A 202 -5.14 7.45 11.57
N HIS A 203 -4.07 7.45 12.39
CA HIS A 203 -3.80 6.36 13.33
C HIS A 203 -4.80 6.34 14.49
N ASP A 204 -5.31 7.50 14.92
CA ASP A 204 -6.35 7.59 15.94
C ASP A 204 -7.69 7.09 15.41
N LEU A 205 -7.97 7.33 14.12
CA LEU A 205 -9.19 6.89 13.44
C LEU A 205 -9.30 5.35 13.30
N ILE A 206 -8.16 4.67 13.16
CA ILE A 206 -8.10 3.21 12.93
C ILE A 206 -7.77 2.41 14.20
N ASN A 207 -7.71 3.05 15.37
CA ASN A 207 -7.50 2.42 16.67
C ASN A 207 -8.83 2.31 17.43
#